data_AF-A0A8B7D752-F1
#
_entry.id   AF-A0A8B7D752-F1
#
_cell.length_a   1.000
_cell.length_b   1.000
_cell.length_c   1.000
_cell.angle_alpha   90.00
_cell.angle_beta   90.00
_cell.angle_gamma   90.00
#
_symmetry.space_group_name_H-M   'P 1'
#
loop_
_entity.id
_entity.type
_entity.pdbx_description
1 polymer ?
#
loop_
_entity_poly.entity_id
_entity_poly.type
_entity_poly.pdbx_seq_one_letter_code
_entity_poly.pdbx_strand_id
1 'polypeptide(L)'
;MDTYKGLNQGILNKYMELDTKGKIQANYIWIDGSGKTLRSKTKTLDYEPETPEQLPIWNFDGSSTGQATGKNSDVYLHPVALFPDPFREGKHKLVLCETYTYDHKPTESNKRKSCKSVMELVKDSHP
;
A
#
# COMPACT_ATOMS: atom_id res chain seq x y z
N MET A 1 -6.46 23.03 6.84
CA MET A 1 -6.53 21.55 6.90
C MET A 1 -7.76 21.18 7.72
N ASP A 2 -8.96 21.55 7.25
CA ASP A 2 -10.21 21.43 8.03
C ASP A 2 -11.49 21.45 7.16
N THR A 3 -11.37 21.20 5.86
CA THR A 3 -12.49 21.28 4.90
C THR A 3 -13.59 20.22 5.11
N TYR A 4 -13.33 19.20 5.93
CA TYR A 4 -14.24 18.07 6.15
C TYR A 4 -14.98 18.11 7.49
N LYS A 5 -14.66 19.05 8.39
CA LYS A 5 -15.30 19.15 9.72
C LYS A 5 -16.81 19.46 9.68
N GLY A 6 -17.35 19.85 8.53
CA GLY A 6 -18.78 20.12 8.34
C GLY A 6 -19.56 19.02 7.62
N LEU A 7 -18.93 17.91 7.21
CA LEU A 7 -19.62 16.83 6.51
C LEU A 7 -20.50 16.02 7.48
N ASN A 8 -21.68 15.64 6.99
CA ASN A 8 -22.61 14.82 7.75
C ASN A 8 -22.15 13.36 7.79
N GLN A 9 -21.59 12.95 8.93
CA GLN A 9 -21.09 11.59 9.17
C GLN A 9 -22.19 10.53 9.08
N GLY A 10 -23.42 10.86 9.47
CA GLY A 10 -24.55 9.93 9.37
C GLY A 10 -24.91 9.59 7.92
N ILE A 11 -24.72 10.53 6.98
CA ILE A 11 -24.89 10.25 5.55
C ILE A 11 -23.75 9.37 5.04
N LEU A 12 -22.50 9.66 5.42
CA LEU A 12 -21.35 8.84 5.03
C LEU A 12 -21.50 7.39 5.50
N ASN A 13 -21.87 7.17 6.76
CA ASN A 13 -22.02 5.84 7.34
C ASN A 13 -23.06 4.99 6.58
N LYS A 14 -24.17 5.60 6.15
CA LYS A 14 -25.17 4.90 5.31
C LYS A 14 -24.59 4.32 4.03
N TYR A 15 -23.59 4.97 3.43
CA TYR A 15 -22.90 4.45 2.24
C TYR A 15 -21.82 3.42 2.60
N MET A 16 -21.13 3.61 3.73
CA MET A 16 -20.09 2.69 4.20
C MET A 16 -20.66 1.34 4.63
N GLU A 17 -21.89 1.31 5.13
CA GLU A 17 -22.60 0.08 5.57
C GLU A 17 -23.21 -0.73 4.40
N LEU A 18 -23.15 -0.22 3.17
CA LEU A 18 -23.69 -0.95 2.01
C LEU A 18 -22.91 -2.23 1.76
N ASP A 19 -23.66 -3.32 1.50
CA ASP A 19 -23.08 -4.60 1.12
C ASP A 19 -22.25 -4.47 -0.16
N THR A 20 -20.96 -4.78 -0.06
CA THR A 20 -19.97 -4.72 -1.14
C THR A 20 -20.09 -5.87 -2.15
N LYS A 21 -21.09 -6.75 -2.00
CA LYS A 21 -21.40 -7.85 -2.92
C LYS A 21 -20.20 -8.79 -3.14
N GLY A 22 -19.47 -9.03 -2.06
CA GLY A 22 -18.28 -9.90 -2.06
C GLY A 22 -17.03 -9.28 -2.67
N LYS A 23 -17.07 -8.04 -3.16
CA LYS A 23 -15.88 -7.33 -3.65
C LYS A 23 -15.03 -6.81 -2.51
N ILE A 24 -13.72 -6.94 -2.62
CA ILE A 24 -12.77 -6.55 -1.58
C ILE A 24 -11.98 -5.32 -2.02
N GLN A 25 -11.98 -4.28 -1.19
CA GLN A 25 -11.08 -3.14 -1.32
C GLN A 25 -9.74 -3.43 -0.64
N ALA A 26 -8.67 -3.42 -1.41
CA ALA A 26 -7.29 -3.55 -0.94
C ALA A 26 -6.58 -2.20 -1.08
N ASN A 27 -6.25 -1.56 0.03
CA ASN A 27 -5.56 -0.27 0.06
C ASN A 27 -4.05 -0.47 0.09
N TYR A 28 -3.39 -0.24 -1.03
CA TYR A 28 -1.94 -0.33 -1.17
C TYR A 28 -1.31 0.93 -0.59
N ILE A 29 -0.40 0.76 0.38
CA ILE A 29 0.27 1.81 1.14
C ILE A 29 1.77 1.71 0.90
N TRP A 30 2.42 2.84 0.65
CA TRP A 30 3.87 2.91 0.46
C TRP A 30 4.45 4.24 0.97
N ILE A 31 5.78 4.29 1.06
CA ILE A 31 6.53 5.50 1.44
C ILE A 31 6.99 6.20 0.16
N ASP A 32 6.81 7.52 0.07
CA ASP A 32 7.24 8.29 -1.09
C ASP A 32 8.74 8.61 -1.11
N GLY A 33 9.18 9.43 -2.07
CA GLY A 33 10.58 9.77 -2.27
C GLY A 33 11.20 10.55 -1.11
N SER A 34 10.39 11.19 -0.25
CA SER A 34 10.90 11.88 0.95
C SER A 34 11.41 10.90 2.01
N GLY A 35 10.98 9.62 1.95
CA GLY A 35 11.24 8.63 2.99
C GLY A 35 10.43 8.83 4.27
N LYS A 36 9.50 9.79 4.32
CA LYS A 36 8.76 10.17 5.53
C LYS A 36 7.25 10.17 5.35
N THR A 37 6.77 10.42 4.14
CA THR A 37 5.34 10.55 3.85
C THR A 37 4.77 9.26 3.28
N LEU A 38 3.62 8.85 3.82
CA LEU A 38 2.84 7.73 3.31
C LEU A 38 1.96 8.19 2.14
N ARG A 39 1.83 7.32 1.14
CA ARG A 39 0.88 7.42 0.03
C ARG A 39 0.04 6.15 0.02
N SER A 40 -1.17 6.25 -0.51
CA SER A 40 -2.00 5.06 -0.69
C SER A 40 -2.97 5.18 -1.86
N LYS A 41 -3.40 4.03 -2.38
CA LYS A 41 -4.50 3.93 -3.34
C LYS A 41 -5.15 2.55 -3.28
N THR A 42 -6.42 2.48 -3.64
CA THR A 42 -7.23 1.27 -3.42
C THR A 42 -7.53 0.55 -4.73
N LYS A 43 -7.34 -0.79 -4.74
CA LYS A 43 -7.75 -1.71 -5.80
C LYS A 43 -8.99 -2.50 -5.34
N THR A 44 -9.90 -2.79 -6.27
CA THR A 44 -10.97 -3.77 -6.05
C THR A 44 -10.50 -5.16 -6.46
N LEU A 45 -10.78 -6.15 -5.62
CA LEU A 45 -10.47 -7.56 -5.83
C LEU A 45 -11.76 -8.39 -5.80
N ASP A 46 -11.74 -9.49 -6.54
CA ASP A 46 -12.84 -10.45 -6.61
C ASP A 46 -12.74 -11.59 -5.59
N TYR A 47 -11.69 -11.54 -4.76
CA TYR A 47 -11.38 -12.54 -3.73
C TYR A 47 -10.83 -11.84 -2.49
N GLU A 48 -10.90 -12.53 -1.34
CA GLU A 48 -10.25 -12.10 -0.12
C GLU A 48 -8.82 -12.67 -0.09
N PRO A 49 -7.76 -11.83 -0.12
CA PRO A 49 -6.40 -12.31 0.00
C PRO A 49 -6.08 -12.67 1.46
N GLU A 50 -5.36 -13.77 1.65
CA GLU A 50 -4.86 -14.26 2.94
C GLU A 50 -3.38 -13.90 3.14
N THR A 51 -2.61 -13.82 2.05
CA THR A 51 -1.17 -13.55 2.07
C THR A 51 -0.80 -12.44 1.08
N PRO A 52 0.29 -11.69 1.33
CA PRO A 52 0.79 -10.68 0.40
C PRO A 52 1.09 -11.24 -0.99
N GLU A 53 1.52 -12.49 -1.10
CA GLU A 53 1.91 -13.15 -2.35
C GLU A 53 0.74 -13.38 -3.31
N GLN A 54 -0.49 -13.45 -2.79
CA GLN A 54 -1.70 -13.56 -3.61
C GLN A 54 -2.06 -12.24 -4.30
N LEU A 55 -1.56 -11.11 -3.80
CA LEU A 55 -1.89 -9.79 -4.33
C LEU A 55 -1.08 -9.46 -5.58
N PRO A 56 -1.69 -8.85 -6.60
CA PRO A 56 -0.97 -8.45 -7.79
C PRO A 56 0.02 -7.33 -7.47
N ILE A 57 1.20 -7.38 -8.09
CA ILE A 57 2.07 -6.21 -8.23
C ILE A 57 1.28 -5.11 -8.93
N TRP A 58 1.44 -3.88 -8.46
CA TRP A 58 0.82 -2.72 -9.07
C TRP A 58 1.88 -1.68 -9.38
N ASN A 59 1.48 -0.52 -9.88
CA ASN A 59 2.37 0.58 -10.21
C ASN A 59 1.70 1.91 -9.88
N PHE A 60 2.46 2.98 -9.79
CA PHE A 60 1.98 4.35 -9.72
C PHE A 60 2.96 5.27 -10.44
N ASP A 61 2.54 6.51 -10.69
CA ASP A 61 3.40 7.55 -11.24
C ASP A 61 4.33 8.11 -10.16
N GLY A 62 5.61 7.72 -10.23
CA GLY A 62 6.67 8.12 -9.32
C GLY A 62 7.07 9.59 -9.43
N SER A 63 6.73 10.29 -10.52
CA SER A 63 7.04 11.71 -10.66
C SER A 63 6.26 12.57 -9.66
N SER A 64 5.01 12.18 -9.38
CA SER A 64 4.12 12.79 -8.38
C SER A 64 4.49 12.48 -6.93
N THR A 65 5.51 11.66 -6.71
CA THR A 65 5.97 11.21 -5.38
C THR A 65 7.45 11.45 -5.14
N GLY A 66 8.16 12.07 -6.09
CA GLY A 66 9.60 12.31 -6.01
C GLY A 66 10.45 11.03 -6.11
N GLN A 67 9.94 9.98 -6.77
CA GLN A 67 10.60 8.67 -6.90
C GLN A 67 11.05 8.36 -8.34
N ALA A 68 10.68 9.19 -9.31
CA ALA A 68 11.14 9.06 -10.69
C ALA A 68 11.27 10.44 -11.36
N THR A 69 12.24 10.56 -12.26
CA THR A 69 12.46 11.73 -13.10
C THR A 69 12.50 11.31 -14.58
N GLY A 70 12.09 12.19 -15.49
CA GLY A 70 12.18 11.94 -16.93
C GLY A 70 10.98 11.20 -17.53
N LYS A 71 11.23 10.50 -18.66
CA LYS A 71 10.16 9.93 -19.52
C LYS A 71 9.56 8.63 -19.02
N ASN A 72 10.23 7.92 -18.11
CA ASN A 72 9.72 6.67 -17.53
C ASN A 72 9.52 6.87 -16.02
N SER A 73 8.28 7.16 -15.63
CA SER A 73 7.92 7.48 -14.25
C SER A 73 7.24 6.33 -13.52
N ASP A 74 7.10 5.15 -14.13
CA ASP A 74 6.49 4.01 -13.48
C ASP A 74 7.34 3.51 -12.30
N VAL A 75 6.69 3.41 -11.14
CA VAL A 75 7.23 2.80 -9.93
C VAL A 75 6.29 1.67 -9.50
N TYR A 76 6.84 0.49 -9.31
CA TYR A 76 6.11 -0.72 -8.96
C TYR A 76 5.93 -0.86 -7.44
N LEU A 77 4.75 -1.36 -7.06
CA LEU A 77 4.36 -1.69 -5.69
C LEU A 77 4.36 -3.20 -5.53
N HIS A 78 5.26 -3.68 -4.67
CA HIS A 78 5.37 -5.09 -4.31
C HIS A 78 4.72 -5.28 -2.92
N PRO A 79 3.59 -6.00 -2.81
CA PRO A 79 2.98 -6.33 -1.53
C PRO A 79 3.96 -7.07 -0.62
N VAL A 80 4.04 -6.68 0.66
CA VAL A 80 4.96 -7.29 1.62
C VAL A 80 4.36 -7.58 2.99
N ALA A 81 3.23 -6.96 3.32
CA ALA A 81 2.46 -7.30 4.52
C ALA A 81 0.99 -6.94 4.30
N LEU A 82 0.11 -7.68 4.98
CA LEU A 82 -1.33 -7.60 4.86
C LEU A 82 -1.97 -7.43 6.24
N PHE A 83 -2.92 -6.52 6.35
CA PHE A 83 -3.65 -6.25 7.59
C PHE A 83 -5.15 -6.02 7.30
N PRO A 84 -6.05 -6.26 8.26
CA PRO A 84 -7.44 -5.82 8.17
C PRO A 84 -7.53 -4.29 8.02
N ASP A 85 -8.47 -3.79 7.22
CA ASP A 85 -8.75 -2.35 7.06
C ASP A 85 -9.77 -1.88 8.13
N PRO A 86 -9.35 -1.16 9.19
CA PRO A 86 -10.26 -0.73 10.25
C PRO A 86 -11.16 0.44 9.83
N PHE A 87 -10.92 1.06 8.67
CA PHE A 87 -11.71 2.20 8.19
C PHE A 87 -12.89 1.76 7.33
N ARG A 88 -12.72 0.65 6.61
CA ARG A 88 -13.78 0.05 5.78
C ARG A 88 -14.41 -1.19 6.42
N GLU A 89 -13.74 -1.77 7.41
CA GLU A 89 -14.15 -2.96 8.13
C GLU A 89 -14.35 -4.20 7.22
N GLY A 90 -14.98 -5.25 7.75
CA GLY A 90 -15.27 -6.48 7.02
C GLY A 90 -14.00 -7.17 6.49
N LYS A 91 -14.04 -7.53 5.21
CA LYS A 91 -12.99 -8.30 4.53
C LYS A 91 -11.95 -7.43 3.82
N HIS A 92 -12.04 -6.11 3.97
CA HIS A 92 -11.15 -5.14 3.34
C HIS A 92 -9.76 -5.18 3.97
N LYS A 93 -8.75 -4.79 3.19
CA LYS A 93 -7.35 -4.99 3.56
C LYS A 93 -6.52 -3.72 3.40
N LEU A 94 -5.60 -3.50 4.32
CA LEU A 94 -4.44 -2.63 4.14
C LEU A 94 -3.25 -3.48 3.66
N VAL A 95 -2.56 -3.00 2.64
CA VAL A 95 -1.45 -3.70 1.99
C VAL A 95 -0.20 -2.82 2.05
N LEU A 96 0.75 -3.16 2.91
CA LEU A 96 2.04 -2.47 2.92
C LEU A 96 2.87 -2.95 1.72
N CYS A 97 3.47 -2.02 1.00
CA CYS A 97 4.24 -2.30 -0.21
C CYS A 97 5.68 -1.78 -0.13
N GLU A 98 6.59 -2.53 -0.74
CA GLU A 98 7.89 -2.02 -1.19
C GLU A 98 7.76 -1.34 -2.56
N THR A 99 8.66 -0.40 -2.85
CA THR A 99 8.69 0.34 -4.11
C THR A 99 9.93 0.00 -4.94
N TYR A 100 9.71 -0.21 -6.23
CA TYR A 100 10.75 -0.55 -7.21
C TYR A 100 10.64 0.33 -8.46
N THR A 101 11.76 0.77 -9.00
CA THR A 101 11.84 1.56 -10.24
C THR A 101 11.44 0.73 -11.47
N TYR A 102 11.28 1.40 -12.61
CA TYR A 102 10.92 0.76 -13.89
C TYR A 102 11.87 -0.38 -14.31
N ASP A 103 13.14 -0.34 -13.90
CA ASP A 103 14.16 -1.36 -14.14
C ASP A 103 14.26 -2.40 -13.01
N HIS A 104 13.22 -2.49 -12.17
CA HIS A 104 13.06 -3.45 -11.07
C HIS A 104 14.13 -3.36 -9.98
N LYS A 105 14.74 -2.18 -9.79
CA LYS A 105 15.62 -1.91 -8.65
C LYS A 105 14.83 -1.28 -7.49
N PRO A 106 15.21 -1.52 -6.23
CA PRO A 106 14.58 -0.83 -5.10
C PRO A 106 14.71 0.70 -5.27
N THR A 107 13.63 1.45 -5.02
CA THR A 107 13.76 2.92 -4.98
C THR A 107 14.66 3.35 -3.83
N GLU A 108 15.25 4.55 -3.90
CA GLU A 108 16.16 5.05 -2.85
C GLU A 108 15.52 5.08 -1.45
N SER A 109 14.21 5.36 -1.38
CA SER A 109 13.43 5.35 -0.13
C SER A 109 13.03 3.95 0.37
N ASN A 110 13.25 2.88 -0.40
CA ASN A 110 12.93 1.51 0.00
C ASN A 110 14.01 0.98 0.98
N LYS A 111 13.90 1.37 2.25
CA LYS A 111 14.80 0.90 3.32
C LYS A 111 14.46 -0.51 3.83
N ARG A 112 13.27 -1.02 3.51
CA ARG A 112 12.86 -2.37 3.90
C ARG A 112 13.73 -3.43 3.24
N LYS A 113 14.08 -3.25 1.96
CA LYS A 113 14.84 -4.25 1.21
C LYS A 113 16.17 -4.62 1.89
N SER A 114 16.97 -3.62 2.24
CA SER A 114 18.26 -3.86 2.92
C SER A 114 18.06 -4.38 4.35
N CYS A 115 17.09 -3.85 5.09
CA CYS A 115 16.74 -4.33 6.42
C CYS A 115 16.36 -5.81 6.41
N LYS A 116 15.46 -6.22 5.51
CA LYS A 116 15.06 -7.63 5.35
C LYS A 116 16.27 -8.50 5.08
N SER A 117 17.17 -8.12 4.16
CA SER A 117 18.38 -8.91 3.89
C SER A 117 19.24 -9.14 5.13
N VAL A 118 19.42 -8.12 5.98
CA VAL A 118 20.18 -8.27 7.23
C VAL A 118 19.45 -9.17 8.22
N MET A 119 18.14 -8.99 8.39
CA MET A 119 17.34 -9.80 9.30
C MET A 119 17.34 -11.29 8.91
N GLU A 120 17.31 -11.60 7.61
CA GLU A 120 17.40 -12.98 7.13
C GLU A 120 18.76 -13.62 7.42
N LEU A 121 19.86 -12.85 7.38
CA LEU A 121 21.20 -13.35 7.68
C LEU A 121 21.37 -13.75 9.15
N VAL A 122 20.61 -13.13 10.05
CA VAL A 122 20.70 -13.35 11.50
C VAL A 122 19.45 -14.03 12.07
N LYS A 123 18.61 -14.62 11.22
CA LYS A 123 17.32 -15.19 11.63
C LYS A 123 17.42 -16.28 12.70
N ASP A 124 18.55 -16.99 12.74
CA ASP A 124 18.82 -18.09 13.67
C ASP A 124 19.60 -17.62 14.92
N SER A 125 20.05 -16.35 14.92
CA SER A 125 20.79 -15.75 16.04
C SER A 125 19.81 -15.38 17.15
N HIS A 126 20.06 -15.90 18.36
CA HIS A 126 19.32 -15.54 19.56
C HIS A 126 20.11 -14.48 20.37
N PRO A 127 19.45 -13.50 21.00
CA PRO A 127 20.10 -12.48 21.83
C PRO A 127 20.92 -13.03 22.99
#